data_AF-A0A9D6WQT6-F1
#
_entry.id   AF-A0A9D6WQT6-F1
#
_cell.length_a   1.000
_cell.length_b   1.000
_cell.length_c   1.000
_cell.angle_alpha   90.00
_cell.angle_beta   90.00
_cell.angle_gamma   90.00
#
_symmetry.space_group_name_H-M   'P 1'
#
loop_
_entity.id
_entity.type
_entity.pdbx_description
1 polymer ?
#
loop_
_entity_poly.entity_id
_entity_poly.type
_entity_poly.pdbx_seq_one_letter_code
_entity_poly.pdbx_strand_id
1 'polypeptide(L)' 'MNGTKQRQLKIAKGRLLIVAHTDRTDKIRIISARKVTVLERSMYEEK' A
#
# COMPACT_ATOMS: atom_id res chain seq x y z
N MET A 1 22.05 -0.57 -34.61
CA MET A 1 22.04 0.46 -33.55
C MET A 1 20.81 0.21 -32.70
N ASN A 2 21.01 -0.37 -31.52
CA ASN A 2 19.97 -1.07 -30.77
C ASN A 2 19.13 -0.09 -29.96
N GLY A 3 17.84 -0.01 -30.29
CA GLY A 3 16.86 0.72 -29.50
C GLY A 3 16.70 0.06 -28.14
N THR A 4 17.26 0.67 -27.11
CA THR A 4 17.01 0.34 -25.72
C THR A 4 15.53 0.62 -25.41
N LYS A 5 14.71 -0.44 -25.44
CA LYS A 5 13.37 -0.43 -24.83
C LYS A 5 13.53 -0.03 -23.37
N GLN A 6 13.14 1.20 -23.05
CA GLN A 6 13.00 1.64 -21.67
C GLN A 6 12.03 0.66 -21.00
N ARG A 7 12.55 -0.08 -20.01
CA ARG A 7 11.74 -0.97 -19.17
C ARG A 7 10.85 -0.05 -18.34
N GLN A 8 9.60 0.13 -18.77
CA GLN A 8 8.59 0.77 -17.93
C GLN A 8 8.29 -0.20 -16.79
N LEU A 9 8.91 0.05 -15.63
CA LEU A 9 8.60 -0.65 -14.40
C LEU A 9 7.14 -0.35 -14.07
N LYS A 10 6.24 -1.26 -14.46
CA LYS A 10 4.85 -1.26 -14.02
C LYS A 10 4.92 -1.43 -12.51
N ILE A 11 4.69 -0.37 -11.75
CA ILE A 11 4.54 -0.45 -10.29
C ILE A 11 3.41 -1.45 -10.06
N ALA A 12 3.75 -2.65 -9.58
CA ALA A 12 2.74 -3.62 -9.18
C ALA A 12 1.86 -2.89 -8.16
N LYS A 13 0.56 -2.72 -8.47
CA LYS A 13 -0.37 -2.04 -7.57
C LYS A 13 -0.17 -2.63 -6.18
N GLY A 14 0.39 -1.84 -5.27
CA GLY A 14 0.80 -2.31 -3.96
C GLY A 14 -0.37 -2.98 -3.24
N ARG A 15 -0.08 -3.98 -2.41
CA ARG A 15 -1.09 -4.55 -1.52
C ARG A 15 -1.41 -3.50 -0.46
N LEU A 16 -2.59 -2.90 -0.54
CA LEU A 16 -3.08 -1.96 0.47
C LEU A 16 -3.60 -2.74 1.67
N LEU A 17 -3.18 -2.34 2.87
CA LEU A 17 -3.60 -2.93 4.15
C LEU A 17 -4.23 -1.86 5.04
N ILE A 18 -5.30 -2.22 5.74
CA ILE A 18 -5.79 -1.46 6.90
C ILE A 18 -5.13 -2.07 8.14
N VAL A 19 -4.58 -1.21 8.98
CA VAL A 19 -3.82 -1.59 10.18
C VAL A 19 -4.46 -0.93 11.41
N ALA A 20 -4.91 -1.75 12.37
CA ALA A 20 -5.27 -1.27 13.69
C ALA A 20 -4.00 -1.21 14.54
N HIS A 21 -3.67 -0.04 15.07
CA HIS A 21 -2.51 0.15 15.92
C HIS A 21 -2.87 0.93 17.17
N THR A 22 -1.98 0.84 18.15
CA THR A 22 -2.00 1.69 19.34
C THR A 22 -0.59 2.20 19.59
N ASP A 23 -0.49 3.44 20.06
CA ASP A 23 0.76 4.04 20.47
C ASP A 23 1.14 3.56 21.86
N ARG A 24 2.38 3.08 22.01
CA ARG A 24 2.96 2.72 23.30
C ARG A 24 4.27 3.45 23.47
N THR A 25 4.22 4.56 24.19
CA THR A 25 5.37 5.41 24.48
C THR A 25 6.03 5.88 23.18
N ASP A 26 7.11 5.23 22.77
CA ASP A 26 7.94 5.53 21.61
C ASP A 26 7.76 4.53 20.45
N LYS A 27 6.81 3.61 20.56
CA LYS A 27 6.61 2.52 19.60
C LYS A 27 5.16 2.38 19.18
N ILE A 28 4.97 2.00 17.91
CA ILE A 28 3.67 1.62 17.37
C ILE A 28 3.48 0.11 17.57
N ARG A 29 2.44 -0.31 18.29
CA ARG A 29 2.04 -1.72 18.35
C ARG A 29 0.93 -1.97 17.34
N ILE A 30 1.22 -2.79 16.35
CA ILE A 30 0.21 -3.33 15.45
C ILE A 30 -0.60 -4.38 16.21
N ILE A 31 -1.92 -4.21 16.21
CA ILE A 31 -2.87 -5.14 16.85
C ILE A 31 -3.40 -6.11 15.79
N SER A 32 -3.75 -5.60 14.61
CA SER A 32 -4.20 -6.41 13.48
C SER A 32 -3.91 -5.73 12.15
N ALA A 33 -3.82 -6.53 11.09
CA ALA A 33 -3.70 -6.04 9.73
C ALA A 33 -4.53 -6.94 8.80
N ARG A 34 -5.24 -6.33 7.85
CA ARG A 34 -5.96 -7.07 6.82
C ARG A 34 -5.87 -6.38 5.46
N LYS A 35 -6.12 -7.17 4.42
CA LYS A 35 -6.31 -6.63 3.06
C LYS A 35 -7.44 -5.61 3.05
N VAL A 36 -7.21 -4.52 2.34
CA VAL A 36 -8.24 -3.52 2.07
C VAL A 36 -9.22 -4.07 1.05
N THR A 37 -10.51 -3.86 1.31
CA THR A 37 -11.58 -4.21 0.37
C THR A 37 -11.60 -3.22 -0.81
N VAL A 38 -12.28 -3.56 -1.90
CA VAL A 38 -12.39 -2.64 -3.06
C VAL A 38 -13.07 -1.33 -2.68
N LEU A 39 -14.10 -1.38 -1.84
CA LEU A 39 -14.83 -0.19 -1.36
C LEU A 39 -13.96 0.70 -0.49
N GLU A 40 -13.21 0.12 0.44
CA GLU A 40 -12.32 0.89 1.32
C GLU A 40 -11.16 1.49 0.55
N ARG A 41 -10.66 0.80 -0.48
CA ARG A 41 -9.58 1.31 -1.33
C ARG A 41 -9.97 2.64 -1.97
N SER A 42 -11.19 2.78 -2.47
CA SER A 42 -11.65 4.05 -3.06
C SER A 42 -11.82 5.18 -2.05
N MET A 43 -11.88 4.90 -0.75
CA MET A 43 -11.93 5.93 0.29
C MET A 43 -10.55 6.50 0.62
N TYR A 44 -9.48 5.72 0.42
CA TYR A 44 -8.10 6.11 0.78
C TYR A 44 -7.24 6.46 -0.44
N GLU A 45 -7.58 5.96 -1.63
CA GLU A 45 -6.99 6.43 -2.87
C GLU A 45 -7.75 7.70 -3.31
N GLU A 46 -7.43 8.84 -2.70
CA GLU A 46 -7.79 10.15 -3.25
C GLU A 46 -7.23 10.27 -4.68
N LYS A 47 -8.03 10.84 -5.58
CA LYS A 47 -7.72 11.00 -7.01
C LYS A 47 -6.77 12.16 -7.27
#